data_AF-A0A9E2R4F5-F1
#
_entry.id   AF-A0A9E2R4F5-F1
#
_cell.length_a   1.000
_cell.length_b   1.000
_cell.length_c   1.000
_cell.angle_alpha   90.00
_cell.angle_beta   90.00
_cell.angle_gamma   90.00
#
_symmetry.space_group_name_H-M   'P 1'
#
loop_
_entity.id
_entity.type
_entity.pdbx_description
1 polymer ?
#
loop_
_entity_poly.entity_id
_entity_poly.type
_entity_poly.pdbx_seq_one_letter_code
_entity_poly.pdbx_strand_id
1 'polypeptide(L)'
;MEITRATRDEPFDLKLSGRLDATWSDPVARALAECVRSGQHRIRVDMAEVDYISSAGIRILVLSARQLQGIQGRLQVIHASGHVRQVLELAGLEALLLAPATGGGATTPSPGGPAARQALPEAGATLEVFELDPRAVLHVQWPGDATPWLAGRAPLNPGASVLFPADALGVGLGALVAGGASEHQAFGEFLAAAGAAVSQPADGSPKPDYLLLQGSLIPTVRIAYGMVGQGGFRHLIRFDKGAQQPHLPLSSVVAACLEVLGTDTAGLVMVAETACLVGASLRRMPGPSASVAPGPELFALPGVRDWLSFTAEPAFAGSTCVMVGFAAAGSASARLRLLKPLIRSGQLGGHFHAAAFPYRPLRTGKVDLVGTVLPLFEAEHVLGVLHLVNDWREANGIGESRLLRGACWCAPLSF
;
A
#
# COMPACT_ATOMS: atom_id res chain seq x y z
N MET A 1 32.13 15.21 -7.69
CA MET A 1 31.23 15.75 -6.66
C MET A 1 31.15 14.73 -5.53
N GLU A 2 30.93 15.20 -4.31
CA GLU A 2 30.70 14.38 -3.12
C GLU A 2 29.28 14.64 -2.59
N ILE A 3 28.63 13.58 -2.08
CA ILE A 3 27.26 13.63 -1.53
C ILE A 3 27.32 13.12 -0.09
N THR A 4 27.02 14.00 0.87
CA THR A 4 27.09 13.67 2.31
C THR A 4 25.73 13.88 2.96
N ARG A 5 25.32 12.97 3.86
CA ARG A 5 24.06 13.07 4.63
C ARG A 5 24.39 13.51 6.04
N ALA A 6 23.90 14.68 6.46
CA ALA A 6 24.36 15.34 7.69
C ALA A 6 23.50 15.01 8.93
N THR A 7 22.19 14.83 8.78
CA THR A 7 21.27 14.56 9.91
C THR A 7 20.22 13.51 9.51
N ARG A 8 19.60 12.83 10.48
CA ARG A 8 18.39 11.99 10.23
C ARG A 8 17.09 12.64 10.73
N ASP A 9 17.19 13.79 11.39
CA ASP A 9 16.07 14.55 11.90
C ASP A 9 15.38 15.33 10.78
N GLU A 10 14.13 15.72 11.00
CA GLU A 10 13.37 16.54 10.05
C GLU A 10 13.50 18.04 10.44
N PRO A 11 14.00 18.93 9.57
CA PRO A 11 14.38 18.70 8.18
C PRO A 11 15.74 17.99 8.00
N PHE A 12 15.80 17.08 7.03
CA PHE A 12 16.97 16.27 6.69
C PHE A 12 17.94 17.03 5.80
N ASP A 13 19.21 17.04 6.17
CA ASP A 13 20.24 17.81 5.43
C ASP A 13 21.08 16.90 4.53
N LEU A 14 21.08 17.22 3.23
CA LEU A 14 21.92 16.62 2.18
C LEU A 14 22.94 17.64 1.69
N LYS A 15 24.22 17.42 1.96
CA LYS A 15 25.30 18.30 1.49
C LYS A 15 25.86 17.82 0.15
N LEU A 16 26.00 18.73 -0.79
CA LEU A 16 26.63 18.51 -2.10
C LEU A 16 27.92 19.34 -2.21
N SER A 17 28.99 18.75 -2.73
CA SER A 17 30.28 19.42 -2.94
C SER A 17 30.87 19.12 -4.32
N GLY A 18 31.19 20.15 -5.10
CA GLY A 18 31.68 20.07 -6.49
C GLY A 18 30.62 20.42 -7.54
N ARG A 19 30.68 19.81 -8.72
CA ARG A 19 29.86 20.22 -9.88
C ARG A 19 28.59 19.37 -10.05
N LEU A 20 27.42 20.01 -10.17
CA LEU A 20 26.14 19.36 -10.48
C LEU A 20 25.80 19.50 -11.97
N ASP A 21 26.30 18.56 -12.76
CA ASP A 21 26.10 18.50 -14.21
C ASP A 21 25.39 17.20 -14.66
N ALA A 22 25.38 16.90 -15.97
CA ALA A 22 24.76 15.69 -16.50
C ALA A 22 25.41 14.39 -16.01
N THR A 23 26.68 14.43 -15.61
CA THR A 23 27.38 13.25 -15.05
C THR A 23 26.86 12.94 -13.65
N TRP A 24 26.51 13.98 -12.89
CA TRP A 24 26.11 13.86 -11.49
C TRP A 24 24.62 14.01 -11.23
N SER A 25 23.81 14.30 -12.26
CA SER A 25 22.35 14.39 -12.15
C SER A 25 21.75 13.08 -11.62
N ASP A 26 22.17 11.94 -12.17
CA ASP A 26 21.60 10.64 -11.81
C ASP A 26 22.00 10.18 -10.40
N PRO A 27 23.29 10.28 -9.99
CA PRO A 27 23.67 10.03 -8.59
C PRO A 27 22.94 10.91 -7.57
N VAL A 28 22.77 12.21 -7.84
CA VAL A 28 22.06 13.13 -6.94
C VAL A 28 20.56 12.84 -6.91
N ALA A 29 19.95 12.53 -8.06
CA ALA A 29 18.57 12.09 -8.13
C ALA A 29 18.34 10.82 -7.30
N ARG A 30 19.25 9.84 -7.39
CA ARG A 30 19.20 8.62 -6.60
C ARG A 30 19.34 8.92 -5.11
N ALA A 31 20.27 9.78 -4.71
CA ALA A 31 20.45 10.16 -3.30
C ALA A 31 19.19 10.84 -2.73
N LEU A 32 18.56 11.75 -3.48
CA LEU A 32 17.31 12.39 -3.09
C LEU A 32 16.15 11.37 -3.01
N ALA A 33 16.02 10.49 -4.00
CA ALA A 33 15.03 9.43 -3.99
C ALA A 33 15.20 8.49 -2.79
N GLU A 34 16.44 8.16 -2.42
CA GLU A 34 16.74 7.37 -1.21
C GLU A 34 16.36 8.08 0.08
N CYS A 35 16.56 9.41 0.16
CA CYS A 35 16.11 10.21 1.29
C CYS A 35 14.58 10.16 1.43
N VAL A 36 13.86 10.35 0.32
CA VAL A 36 12.39 10.23 0.27
C VAL A 36 11.93 8.83 0.67
N ARG A 37 12.58 7.78 0.14
CA ARG A 37 12.33 6.38 0.52
C ARG A 37 12.64 6.09 1.98
N SER A 38 13.54 6.85 2.59
CA SER A 38 13.82 6.77 4.03
C SER A 38 12.83 7.55 4.89
N GLY A 39 11.86 8.26 4.30
CA GLY A 39 10.76 8.94 5.00
C GLY A 39 10.96 10.43 5.16
N GLN A 40 12.01 10.97 4.56
CA GLN A 40 12.37 12.36 4.72
C GLN A 40 11.51 13.19 3.76
N HIS A 41 10.50 13.85 4.30
CA HIS A 41 9.57 14.67 3.51
C HIS A 41 9.99 16.14 3.49
N ARG A 42 10.80 16.61 4.44
CA ARG A 42 11.41 17.93 4.42
C ARG A 42 12.92 17.79 4.27
N ILE A 43 13.42 18.03 3.07
CA ILE A 43 14.84 17.87 2.73
C ILE A 43 15.44 19.25 2.43
N ARG A 44 16.56 19.56 3.07
CA ARG A 44 17.40 20.71 2.71
C ARG A 44 18.65 20.22 2.00
N VAL A 45 18.97 20.84 0.87
CA VAL A 45 20.16 20.54 0.08
C VAL A 45 21.16 21.67 0.30
N ASP A 46 22.22 21.41 1.04
CA ASP A 46 23.32 22.35 1.22
C ASP A 46 24.21 22.36 -0.03
N MET A 47 24.27 23.52 -0.68
CA MET A 47 25.01 23.74 -1.92
C MET A 47 26.12 24.79 -1.75
N ALA A 48 26.65 24.97 -0.53
CA ALA A 48 27.76 25.89 -0.24
C ALA A 48 29.01 25.60 -1.06
N GLU A 49 29.30 24.32 -1.27
CA GLU A 49 30.48 23.85 -1.99
C GLU A 49 30.14 23.43 -3.43
N VAL A 50 28.96 23.81 -3.95
CA VAL A 50 28.61 23.59 -5.36
C VAL A 50 28.98 24.81 -6.17
N ASP A 51 29.98 24.70 -7.03
CA ASP A 51 30.54 25.81 -7.83
C ASP A 51 29.90 25.92 -9.23
N TYR A 52 29.20 24.88 -9.68
CA TYR A 52 28.59 24.83 -11.00
C TYR A 52 27.31 23.99 -11.02
N ILE A 53 26.28 24.47 -11.73
CA ILE A 53 25.04 23.73 -12.00
C ILE A 53 24.64 23.84 -13.48
N SER A 54 24.30 22.71 -14.11
CA SER A 54 23.75 22.68 -15.49
C SER A 54 22.23 22.55 -15.51
N SER A 55 21.61 22.67 -16.69
CA SER A 55 20.17 22.43 -16.87
C SER A 55 19.72 21.04 -16.42
N ALA A 56 20.58 20.02 -16.54
CA ALA A 56 20.32 18.67 -16.04
C ALA A 56 20.24 18.66 -14.49
N GLY A 57 21.17 19.37 -13.83
CA GLY A 57 21.17 19.56 -12.39
C GLY A 57 19.91 20.27 -11.87
N ILE A 58 19.56 21.39 -12.52
CA ILE A 58 18.33 22.15 -12.23
C ILE A 58 17.10 21.26 -12.36
N ARG A 59 16.99 20.49 -13.45
CA ARG A 59 15.86 19.58 -13.69
C ARG A 59 15.67 18.59 -12.55
N ILE A 60 16.75 18.00 -12.02
CA ILE A 60 16.67 17.04 -10.91
C ILE A 60 16.13 17.71 -9.63
N LEU A 61 16.61 18.91 -9.30
CA LEU A 61 16.08 19.67 -8.15
C LEU A 61 14.59 19.98 -8.31
N VAL A 62 14.15 20.40 -9.50
CA VAL A 62 12.75 20.72 -9.78
C VAL A 62 11.86 19.48 -9.71
N LEU A 63 12.26 18.37 -10.32
CA LEU A 63 11.50 17.11 -10.28
C LEU A 63 11.36 16.61 -8.84
N SER A 64 12.45 16.66 -8.06
CA SER A 64 12.44 16.23 -6.66
C SER A 64 11.56 17.14 -5.80
N ALA A 65 11.62 18.46 -6.00
CA ALA A 65 10.77 19.42 -5.30
C ALA A 65 9.27 19.19 -5.59
N ARG A 66 8.91 18.96 -6.85
CA ARG A 66 7.52 18.66 -7.25
C ARG A 66 7.02 17.33 -6.68
N GLN A 67 7.86 16.29 -6.68
CA GLN A 67 7.53 15.00 -6.07
C GLN A 67 7.24 15.18 -4.57
N LEU A 68 8.09 15.92 -3.85
CA LEU A 68 7.90 16.23 -2.44
C LEU A 68 6.65 17.07 -2.18
N GLN A 69 6.38 18.11 -2.98
CA GLN A 69 5.14 18.90 -2.87
C GLN A 69 3.89 18.03 -3.03
N GLY A 70 3.91 17.06 -3.95
CA GLY A 70 2.81 16.11 -4.16
C GLY A 70 2.46 15.27 -2.92
N ILE A 71 3.41 15.11 -2.01
CA ILE A 71 3.25 14.39 -0.73
C ILE A 71 3.24 15.32 0.50
N GLN A 72 2.96 16.61 0.32
CA GLN A 72 3.01 17.64 1.39
C GLN A 72 4.39 17.79 2.05
N GLY A 73 5.44 17.30 1.38
CA GLY A 73 6.84 17.54 1.70
C GLY A 73 7.39 18.80 1.05
N ARG A 74 8.66 19.08 1.30
CA ARG A 74 9.38 20.24 0.77
C ARG A 74 10.84 19.90 0.49
N LEU A 75 11.33 20.31 -0.68
CA LEU A 75 12.76 20.41 -0.98
C LEU A 75 13.16 21.88 -0.86
N GLN A 76 14.25 22.17 -0.17
CA GLN A 76 14.82 23.51 -0.09
C GLN A 76 16.32 23.46 -0.41
N VAL A 77 16.82 24.40 -1.20
CA VAL A 77 18.25 24.63 -1.39
C VAL A 77 18.70 25.66 -0.35
N ILE A 78 19.71 25.30 0.43
CA ILE A 78 20.34 26.18 1.44
C ILE A 78 21.79 26.43 1.09
N HIS A 79 22.30 27.58 1.54
CA HIS A 79 23.68 28.00 1.36
C HIS A 79 24.22 27.93 -0.08
N ALA A 80 23.38 28.03 -1.12
CA ALA A 80 23.86 28.00 -2.51
C ALA A 80 24.98 29.02 -2.75
N SER A 81 26.06 28.59 -3.40
CA SER A 81 27.14 29.49 -3.80
C SER A 81 26.62 30.64 -4.68
N GLY A 82 27.32 31.78 -4.69
CA GLY A 82 26.84 32.99 -5.39
C GLY A 82 26.48 32.74 -6.86
N HIS A 83 27.30 31.97 -7.59
CA HIS A 83 27.04 31.61 -8.98
C HIS A 83 25.81 30.71 -9.13
N VAL A 84 25.69 29.65 -8.32
CA VAL A 84 24.55 28.72 -8.36
C VAL A 84 23.25 29.43 -8.00
N ARG A 85 23.28 30.30 -6.98
CA ARG A 85 22.12 31.10 -6.58
C ARG A 85 21.63 31.98 -7.73
N GLN A 86 22.53 32.71 -8.39
CA GLN A 86 22.19 33.55 -9.54
C GLN A 86 21.55 32.74 -10.67
N VAL A 87 22.08 31.55 -10.97
CA VAL A 87 21.52 30.66 -12.00
C VAL A 87 20.09 30.20 -11.64
N LEU A 88 19.84 29.84 -10.38
CA LEU A 88 18.50 29.44 -9.92
C LEU A 88 17.49 30.60 -9.93
N GLU A 89 17.93 31.81 -9.59
CA GLU A 89 17.12 33.03 -9.67
C GLU A 89 16.75 33.38 -11.12
N LEU A 90 17.73 33.36 -12.03
CA LEU A 90 17.50 33.57 -13.47
C LEU A 90 16.56 32.51 -14.08
N ALA A 91 16.56 31.29 -13.54
CA ALA A 91 15.63 30.23 -13.94
C ALA A 91 14.22 30.37 -13.32
N GLY A 92 13.98 31.38 -12.49
CA GLY A 92 12.67 31.62 -11.85
C GLY A 92 12.32 30.60 -10.76
N LEU A 93 13.32 29.94 -10.16
CA LEU A 93 13.11 28.83 -9.22
C LEU A 93 13.13 29.27 -7.75
N GLU A 94 13.19 30.57 -7.50
CA GLU A 94 13.36 31.12 -6.15
C GLU A 94 12.22 30.71 -5.20
N ALA A 95 10.97 30.82 -5.65
CA ALA A 95 9.79 30.41 -4.87
C ALA A 95 9.72 28.89 -4.61
N LEU A 96 10.25 28.08 -5.53
CA LEU A 96 10.22 26.63 -5.43
C LEU A 96 11.35 26.07 -4.55
N LEU A 97 12.56 26.62 -4.68
CA LEU A 97 13.78 26.03 -4.14
C LEU A 97 14.49 26.91 -3.08
N LEU A 98 14.48 28.24 -3.21
CA LEU A 98 15.31 29.14 -2.40
C LEU A 98 14.55 29.88 -1.30
N ALA A 99 13.23 30.02 -1.42
CA ALA A 99 12.42 30.75 -0.46
C ALA A 99 12.59 30.15 0.95
N PRO A 100 13.08 30.91 1.94
CA PRO A 100 12.96 30.50 3.33
C PRO A 100 11.49 30.27 3.64
N ALA A 101 11.19 29.39 4.60
CA ALA A 101 9.84 29.35 5.15
C ALA A 101 9.58 30.72 5.77
N THR A 102 8.95 31.63 5.01
CA THR A 102 8.51 32.91 5.54
C THR A 102 7.53 32.59 6.66
N GLY A 103 7.86 33.05 7.86
CA GLY A 103 7.00 33.06 9.04
C GLY A 103 5.83 34.03 8.88
N GLY A 104 5.10 33.93 7.77
CA GLY A 104 3.75 34.46 7.66
C GLY A 104 2.81 33.39 8.19
N GLY A 105 1.95 33.76 9.13
CA GLY A 105 0.84 32.93 9.61
C GLY A 105 -0.17 32.63 8.50
N ALA A 106 0.23 31.86 7.49
CA ALA A 106 -0.60 30.76 7.09
C ALA A 106 -0.61 29.86 8.32
N THR A 107 -1.75 29.83 9.02
CA THR A 107 -2.14 28.68 9.81
C THR A 107 -1.45 27.47 9.21
N THR A 108 -0.50 26.88 9.94
CA THR A 108 -0.40 25.43 9.90
C THR A 108 -1.86 24.98 9.85
N PRO A 109 -2.37 24.36 8.77
CA PRO A 109 -3.48 23.48 9.04
C PRO A 109 -2.84 22.55 10.06
N SER A 110 -3.24 22.71 11.33
CA SER A 110 -2.88 21.74 12.36
C SER A 110 -3.03 20.39 11.68
N PRO A 111 -2.01 19.52 11.67
CA PRO A 111 -2.19 18.17 11.15
C PRO A 111 -3.46 17.66 11.85
N GLY A 112 -4.49 17.34 11.06
CA GLY A 112 -5.87 17.43 11.54
C GLY A 112 -6.09 16.71 12.87
N GLY A 113 -6.53 17.44 13.89
CA GLY A 113 -6.75 16.92 15.25
C GLY A 113 -5.48 16.49 16.00
N PRO A 114 -5.48 16.51 17.34
CA PRO A 114 -4.36 15.97 18.12
C PRO A 114 -4.22 14.47 17.83
N ALA A 115 -3.14 14.08 17.13
CA ALA A 115 -2.82 12.68 16.93
C ALA A 115 -2.15 12.11 18.19
N ALA A 116 -2.67 10.99 18.71
CA ALA A 116 -2.00 10.29 19.80
C ALA A 116 -0.81 9.52 19.21
N ARG A 117 0.41 9.85 19.65
CA ARG A 117 1.61 9.07 19.32
C ARG A 117 1.77 7.92 20.30
N GLN A 118 1.93 6.71 19.77
CA GLN A 118 2.12 5.50 20.56
C GLN A 118 3.34 4.73 20.05
N ALA A 119 4.05 4.05 20.94
CA ALA A 119 5.13 3.14 20.54
C ALA A 119 4.55 1.76 20.22
N LEU A 120 5.11 1.11 19.20
CA LEU A 120 4.86 -0.30 18.95
C LEU A 120 5.76 -1.19 19.83
N PRO A 121 5.43 -2.48 20.02
CA PRO A 121 6.31 -3.43 20.70
C PRO A 121 7.70 -3.54 20.06
N GLU A 122 7.79 -3.35 18.73
CA GLU A 122 9.06 -3.30 18.02
C GLU A 122 9.84 -2.02 18.35
N ALA A 123 11.07 -2.18 18.81
CA ALA A 123 11.91 -1.07 19.24
C ALA A 123 12.05 0.02 18.16
N GLY A 124 11.72 1.26 18.51
CA GLY A 124 11.79 2.43 17.63
C GLY A 124 10.61 2.59 16.66
N ALA A 125 9.71 1.62 16.56
CA ALA A 125 8.53 1.73 15.72
C ALA A 125 7.41 2.53 16.40
N THR A 126 6.65 3.27 15.60
CA THR A 126 5.69 4.26 16.10
C THR A 126 4.35 4.19 15.38
N LEU A 127 3.30 4.62 16.09
CA LEU A 127 1.96 4.88 15.56
C LEU A 127 1.57 6.33 15.80
N GLU A 128 0.88 6.93 14.85
CA GLU A 128 0.10 8.15 15.06
C GLU A 128 -1.37 7.85 14.77
N VAL A 129 -2.23 8.03 15.77
CA VAL A 129 -3.65 7.69 15.68
C VAL A 129 -4.48 8.96 15.50
N PHE A 130 -5.29 8.99 14.44
CA PHE A 130 -6.25 10.03 14.14
C PHE A 130 -7.66 9.46 14.23
N GLU A 131 -8.50 10.00 15.11
CA GLU A 131 -9.94 9.72 15.09
C GLU A 131 -10.60 10.37 13.87
N LEU A 132 -11.41 9.57 13.18
CA LEU A 132 -12.17 9.98 11.99
C LEU A 132 -13.64 10.13 12.35
N ASP A 133 -14.27 9.03 12.79
CA ASP A 133 -15.65 8.99 13.27
C ASP A 133 -15.79 7.90 14.35
N PRO A 134 -16.05 8.27 15.63
CA PRO A 134 -16.14 7.31 16.73
C PRO A 134 -17.28 6.29 16.57
N ARG A 135 -18.29 6.59 15.75
CA ARG A 135 -19.45 5.71 15.51
C ARG A 135 -19.29 4.83 14.28
N ALA A 136 -18.27 5.06 13.47
CA ALA A 136 -18.04 4.28 12.27
C ALA A 136 -17.82 2.79 12.60
N VAL A 137 -18.50 1.97 11.81
CA VAL A 137 -18.42 0.50 11.79
C VAL A 137 -18.49 0.05 10.33
N LEU A 138 -18.03 -1.16 10.07
CA LEU A 138 -18.15 -1.82 8.78
C LEU A 138 -19.17 -2.94 8.88
N HIS A 139 -20.28 -2.83 8.15
CA HIS A 139 -21.28 -3.88 8.04
C HIS A 139 -20.79 -4.92 7.04
N VAL A 140 -20.58 -6.16 7.50
CA VAL A 140 -19.91 -7.21 6.75
C VAL A 140 -20.90 -8.22 6.20
N GLN A 141 -20.69 -8.59 4.94
CA GLN A 141 -21.38 -9.66 4.24
C GLN A 141 -20.39 -10.65 3.63
N TRP A 142 -20.86 -11.88 3.38
CA TRP A 142 -20.08 -12.94 2.76
C TRP A 142 -20.77 -13.39 1.47
N PRO A 143 -20.61 -12.61 0.38
CA PRO A 143 -21.15 -13.02 -0.91
C PRO A 143 -20.47 -14.30 -1.40
N GLY A 144 -21.26 -15.17 -2.02
CA GLY A 144 -20.79 -16.41 -2.65
C GLY A 144 -20.64 -17.61 -1.72
N ASP A 145 -20.08 -18.70 -2.24
CA ASP A 145 -19.83 -19.95 -1.51
C ASP A 145 -18.48 -20.54 -1.93
N ALA A 146 -17.56 -20.69 -0.98
CA ALA A 146 -16.22 -21.21 -1.22
C ALA A 146 -16.20 -22.73 -1.40
N THR A 147 -17.19 -23.45 -0.86
CA THR A 147 -17.25 -24.92 -0.86
C THR A 147 -17.01 -25.54 -2.24
N PRO A 148 -17.75 -25.18 -3.30
CA PRO A 148 -17.56 -25.79 -4.62
C PRO A 148 -16.19 -25.47 -5.24
N TRP A 149 -15.65 -24.28 -4.98
CA TRP A 149 -14.34 -23.86 -5.48
C TRP A 149 -13.20 -24.63 -4.83
N LEU A 150 -13.23 -24.75 -3.51
CA LEU A 150 -12.24 -25.50 -2.75
C LEU A 150 -12.31 -27.01 -3.05
N ALA A 151 -13.48 -27.51 -3.47
CA ALA A 151 -13.67 -28.88 -3.92
C ALA A 151 -13.27 -29.13 -5.39
N GLY A 152 -12.74 -28.12 -6.10
CA GLY A 152 -12.37 -28.24 -7.51
C GLY A 152 -13.55 -28.29 -8.48
N ARG A 153 -14.77 -28.02 -8.00
CA ARG A 153 -16.03 -28.15 -8.73
C ARG A 153 -16.73 -26.79 -8.89
N ALA A 154 -15.99 -25.76 -9.32
CA ALA A 154 -16.59 -24.44 -9.42
C ALA A 154 -17.74 -24.42 -10.45
N PRO A 155 -18.84 -23.69 -10.17
CA PRO A 155 -19.93 -23.53 -11.11
C PRO A 155 -19.50 -22.80 -12.38
N LEU A 156 -20.26 -22.95 -13.47
CA LEU A 156 -20.03 -22.22 -14.73
C LEU A 156 -20.38 -20.72 -14.63
N ASN A 157 -21.39 -20.36 -13.82
CA ASN A 157 -21.78 -18.98 -13.53
C ASN A 157 -21.89 -18.73 -12.01
N PRO A 158 -20.76 -18.72 -11.30
CA PRO A 158 -20.75 -18.55 -9.85
C PRO A 158 -20.84 -17.08 -9.44
N GLY A 159 -21.44 -16.86 -8.27
CA GLY A 159 -21.19 -15.66 -7.47
C GLY A 159 -22.28 -14.60 -7.49
N ALA A 160 -22.19 -13.71 -6.50
CA ALA A 160 -23.05 -12.53 -6.38
C ALA A 160 -22.35 -11.31 -6.98
N SER A 161 -23.08 -10.50 -7.75
CA SER A 161 -22.58 -9.20 -8.21
C SER A 161 -22.69 -8.17 -7.11
N VAL A 162 -21.56 -7.55 -6.76
CA VAL A 162 -21.46 -6.57 -5.68
C VAL A 162 -20.84 -5.28 -6.22
N LEU A 163 -21.45 -4.15 -5.86
CA LEU A 163 -20.98 -2.81 -6.17
C LEU A 163 -19.98 -2.35 -5.11
N PHE A 164 -18.93 -1.64 -5.54
CA PHE A 164 -17.91 -1.07 -4.66
C PHE A 164 -17.87 0.46 -4.78
N PRO A 165 -18.80 1.17 -4.12
CA PRO A 165 -18.71 2.61 -3.91
C PRO A 165 -17.51 2.98 -3.01
N ALA A 166 -17.30 4.27 -2.78
CA ALA A 166 -16.17 4.77 -2.00
C ALA A 166 -16.12 4.28 -0.54
N ASP A 167 -17.29 4.00 0.05
CA ASP A 167 -17.50 3.51 1.42
C ASP A 167 -17.56 1.96 1.52
N ALA A 168 -17.20 1.25 0.45
CA ALA A 168 -17.14 -0.21 0.45
C ALA A 168 -15.70 -0.71 0.31
N LEU A 169 -15.43 -1.83 0.97
CA LEU A 169 -14.20 -2.60 0.82
C LEU A 169 -14.52 -4.08 0.66
N GLY A 170 -13.64 -4.82 -0.01
CA GLY A 170 -13.80 -6.27 -0.11
C GLY A 170 -12.59 -6.99 -0.64
N VAL A 171 -12.56 -8.29 -0.36
CA VAL A 171 -11.51 -9.23 -0.78
C VAL A 171 -12.10 -10.60 -1.07
N GLY A 172 -11.39 -11.40 -1.86
CA GLY A 172 -11.71 -12.79 -2.11
C GLY A 172 -11.43 -13.19 -3.55
N LEU A 173 -12.20 -14.15 -4.05
CA LEU A 173 -12.12 -14.61 -5.43
C LEU A 173 -13.28 -14.01 -6.25
N GLY A 174 -12.99 -13.36 -7.36
CA GLY A 174 -13.97 -12.58 -8.10
C GLY A 174 -13.50 -12.20 -9.50
N ALA A 175 -14.43 -11.70 -10.30
CA ALA A 175 -14.16 -11.17 -11.64
C ALA A 175 -14.76 -9.77 -11.78
N LEU A 176 -14.00 -8.84 -12.36
CA LEU A 176 -14.49 -7.50 -12.67
C LEU A 176 -15.56 -7.57 -13.77
N VAL A 177 -16.70 -6.92 -13.54
CA VAL A 177 -17.77 -6.85 -14.52
C VAL A 177 -17.59 -5.57 -15.32
N ALA A 178 -16.89 -5.66 -16.45
CA ALA A 178 -16.90 -4.62 -17.47
C ALA A 178 -18.21 -4.67 -18.27
N GLY A 179 -18.74 -3.52 -18.67
CA GLY A 179 -19.96 -3.43 -19.46
C GLY A 179 -19.85 -4.25 -20.76
N GLY A 180 -20.71 -5.26 -20.89
CA GLY A 180 -20.66 -6.25 -21.98
C GLY A 180 -20.48 -7.66 -21.40
N ALA A 181 -21.56 -8.44 -21.36
CA ALA A 181 -21.56 -9.79 -20.84
C ALA A 181 -20.74 -10.74 -21.73
N SER A 182 -19.43 -10.85 -21.49
CA SER A 182 -18.69 -12.05 -21.88
C SER A 182 -19.07 -13.16 -20.91
N GLU A 183 -19.63 -14.26 -21.43
CA GLU A 183 -20.07 -15.42 -20.66
C GLU A 183 -18.90 -16.13 -19.93
N HIS A 184 -17.64 -15.80 -20.27
CA HIS A 184 -16.44 -16.40 -19.69
C HIS A 184 -15.52 -15.31 -19.12
N GLN A 185 -15.75 -14.89 -17.88
CA GLN A 185 -14.79 -14.06 -17.15
C GLN A 185 -13.93 -14.93 -16.25
N ALA A 186 -12.62 -14.76 -16.32
CA ALA A 186 -11.68 -15.43 -15.44
C ALA A 186 -11.78 -14.82 -14.03
N PHE A 187 -12.23 -15.63 -13.07
CA PHE A 187 -12.17 -15.30 -11.66
C PHE A 187 -10.73 -15.35 -11.18
N GLY A 188 -10.41 -14.50 -10.22
CA GLY A 188 -9.08 -14.44 -9.63
C GLY A 188 -9.08 -13.66 -8.33
N GLU A 189 -7.90 -13.50 -7.74
CA GLU A 189 -7.77 -12.75 -6.49
C GLU A 189 -8.16 -11.30 -6.73
N PHE A 190 -9.09 -10.76 -5.94
CA PHE A 190 -9.50 -9.36 -6.06
C PHE A 190 -9.39 -8.63 -4.72
N LEU A 191 -9.21 -7.33 -4.80
CA LEU A 191 -9.49 -6.42 -3.70
C LEU A 191 -10.25 -5.21 -4.22
N ALA A 192 -11.01 -4.59 -3.35
CA ALA A 192 -11.69 -3.34 -3.61
C ALA A 192 -11.68 -2.45 -2.37
N ALA A 193 -11.48 -1.15 -2.58
CA ALA A 193 -11.57 -0.12 -1.56
C ALA A 193 -11.61 1.27 -2.21
N ALA A 194 -12.25 2.23 -1.54
CA ALA A 194 -12.20 3.65 -1.93
C ALA A 194 -12.69 3.93 -3.36
N GLY A 195 -13.61 3.11 -3.86
CA GLY A 195 -14.10 3.19 -5.24
C GLY A 195 -13.14 2.64 -6.29
N ALA A 196 -12.09 1.92 -5.90
CA ALA A 196 -11.28 1.12 -6.82
C ALA A 196 -11.55 -0.37 -6.59
N ALA A 197 -11.62 -1.15 -7.67
CA ALA A 197 -11.62 -2.61 -7.62
C ALA A 197 -10.55 -3.14 -8.58
N VAL A 198 -9.75 -4.10 -8.15
CA VAL A 198 -8.67 -4.70 -8.94
C VAL A 198 -8.70 -6.21 -8.78
N SER A 199 -8.44 -6.93 -9.87
CA SER A 199 -8.36 -8.39 -9.88
C SER A 199 -7.15 -8.87 -10.66
N GLN A 200 -6.50 -9.91 -10.16
CA GLN A 200 -5.56 -10.72 -10.93
C GLN A 200 -6.31 -11.92 -11.51
N PRO A 201 -6.75 -11.88 -12.78
CA PRO A 201 -7.52 -12.97 -13.38
C PRO A 201 -6.70 -14.27 -13.46
N ALA A 202 -7.37 -15.41 -13.25
CA ALA A 202 -6.77 -16.74 -13.36
C ALA A 202 -6.88 -17.29 -14.80
N ASP A 203 -6.43 -16.52 -15.78
CA ASP A 203 -6.34 -16.90 -17.19
C ASP A 203 -4.88 -17.01 -17.69
N GLY A 204 -3.92 -16.86 -16.77
CA GLY A 204 -2.49 -16.85 -17.06
C GLY A 204 -1.93 -15.48 -17.45
N SER A 205 -2.77 -14.43 -17.52
CA SER A 205 -2.31 -13.05 -17.68
C SER A 205 -1.41 -12.65 -16.51
N PRO A 206 -0.22 -12.07 -16.75
CA PRO A 206 0.61 -11.54 -15.68
C PRO A 206 0.14 -10.17 -15.18
N LYS A 207 -0.85 -9.56 -15.83
CA LYS A 207 -1.26 -8.18 -15.57
C LYS A 207 -2.63 -8.15 -14.88
N PRO A 208 -2.76 -7.47 -13.73
CA PRO A 208 -4.06 -7.21 -13.12
C PRO A 208 -4.92 -6.24 -13.94
N ASP A 209 -6.23 -6.44 -13.87
CA ASP A 209 -7.23 -5.51 -14.36
C ASP A 209 -7.82 -4.72 -13.20
N TYR A 210 -8.28 -3.49 -13.44
CA TYR A 210 -8.95 -2.67 -12.44
C TYR A 210 -10.06 -1.81 -13.03
N LEU A 211 -11.02 -1.46 -12.18
CA LEU A 211 -12.11 -0.52 -12.45
C LEU A 211 -12.11 0.55 -11.36
N LEU A 212 -12.34 1.80 -11.76
CA LEU A 212 -12.38 2.95 -10.87
C LEU A 212 -13.77 3.59 -10.89
N LEU A 213 -14.15 4.13 -9.74
CA LEU A 213 -15.29 4.99 -9.58
C LEU A 213 -15.05 6.27 -10.40
N GLN A 214 -15.84 6.48 -11.44
CA GLN A 214 -15.75 7.68 -12.27
C GLN A 214 -17.13 8.14 -12.71
N GLY A 215 -17.58 9.29 -12.19
CA GLY A 215 -18.95 9.78 -12.42
C GLY A 215 -19.98 8.78 -11.87
N SER A 216 -20.84 8.26 -12.75
CA SER A 216 -21.84 7.23 -12.39
C SER A 216 -21.35 5.79 -12.51
N LEU A 217 -20.11 5.57 -12.97
CA LEU A 217 -19.53 4.23 -13.07
C LEU A 217 -19.07 3.80 -11.69
N ILE A 218 -19.78 2.85 -11.07
CA ILE A 218 -19.37 2.21 -9.82
C ILE A 218 -18.75 0.84 -10.16
N PRO A 219 -17.53 0.53 -9.69
CA PRO A 219 -16.93 -0.78 -9.91
C PRO A 219 -17.84 -1.91 -9.43
N THR A 220 -18.01 -2.93 -10.28
CA THR A 220 -18.80 -4.11 -9.95
C THR A 220 -17.91 -5.33 -10.03
N VAL A 221 -17.94 -6.17 -8.98
CA VAL A 221 -17.23 -7.46 -8.96
C VAL A 221 -18.27 -8.56 -8.83
N ARG A 222 -18.17 -9.58 -9.68
CA ARG A 222 -18.88 -10.84 -9.49
C ARG A 222 -18.04 -11.71 -8.57
N ILE A 223 -18.52 -11.95 -7.35
CA ILE A 223 -17.74 -12.58 -6.28
C ILE A 223 -18.11 -14.05 -6.14
N ALA A 224 -17.13 -14.92 -6.37
CA ALA A 224 -17.22 -16.37 -6.17
C ALA A 224 -17.42 -16.73 -4.70
N TYR A 225 -16.56 -16.16 -3.87
CA TYR A 225 -16.63 -16.10 -2.42
C TYR A 225 -15.73 -14.96 -1.94
N GLY A 226 -16.12 -14.31 -0.85
CA GLY A 226 -15.31 -13.23 -0.31
C GLY A 226 -15.90 -12.63 0.95
N MET A 227 -15.27 -11.55 1.40
CA MET A 227 -15.74 -10.72 2.50
C MET A 227 -15.89 -9.30 1.97
N VAL A 228 -17.04 -8.68 2.23
CA VAL A 228 -17.35 -7.30 1.83
C VAL A 228 -17.79 -6.54 3.06
N GLY A 229 -17.22 -5.37 3.30
CA GLY A 229 -17.59 -4.45 4.36
C GLY A 229 -18.06 -3.13 3.78
N GLN A 230 -19.20 -2.62 4.23
CA GLN A 230 -19.68 -1.30 3.86
C GLN A 230 -19.81 -0.40 5.09
N GLY A 231 -19.32 0.84 4.99
CA GLY A 231 -19.40 1.83 6.06
C GLY A 231 -18.17 2.74 6.11
N GLY A 232 -18.05 3.48 7.21
CA GLY A 232 -16.93 4.37 7.46
C GLY A 232 -15.78 3.71 8.22
N PHE A 233 -14.68 4.45 8.36
CA PHE A 233 -13.55 4.06 9.22
C PHE A 233 -13.54 4.88 10.50
N ARG A 234 -13.19 4.24 11.62
CA ARG A 234 -13.13 4.88 12.94
C ARG A 234 -11.83 5.65 13.13
N HIS A 235 -10.73 5.02 12.72
CA HIS A 235 -9.40 5.62 12.84
C HIS A 235 -8.65 5.57 11.53
N LEU A 236 -7.79 6.57 11.34
CA LEU A 236 -6.60 6.49 10.51
C LEU A 236 -5.41 6.30 11.46
N ILE A 237 -4.65 5.24 11.22
CA ILE A 237 -3.43 4.93 11.95
C ILE A 237 -2.26 5.06 10.99
N ARG A 238 -1.35 5.98 11.27
CA ARG A 238 -0.04 6.08 10.62
C ARG A 238 0.92 5.18 11.37
N PHE A 239 1.74 4.42 10.67
CA PHE A 239 2.79 3.60 11.28
C PHE A 239 4.13 3.81 10.59
N ASP A 240 5.22 3.71 11.34
CA ASP A 240 6.59 3.73 10.83
C ASP A 240 7.45 2.74 11.63
N LYS A 241 8.27 1.96 10.94
CA LYS A 241 9.18 0.98 11.56
C LYS A 241 10.28 1.60 12.42
N GLY A 242 10.53 2.91 12.27
CA GLY A 242 11.63 3.61 12.90
C GLY A 242 13.02 3.23 12.37
N ALA A 243 14.05 3.80 12.99
CA ALA A 243 15.43 3.59 12.58
C ALA A 243 16.01 2.24 13.04
N GLN A 244 15.43 1.65 14.09
CA GLN A 244 15.98 0.47 14.76
C GLN A 244 15.48 -0.85 14.18
N GLN A 245 14.36 -0.85 13.45
CA GLN A 245 13.87 -2.03 12.76
C GLN A 245 14.19 -1.99 11.26
N PRO A 246 14.48 -3.13 10.63
CA PRO A 246 14.56 -3.21 9.18
C PRO A 246 13.18 -3.06 8.52
N HIS A 247 12.13 -3.54 9.19
CA HIS A 247 10.73 -3.54 8.73
C HIS A 247 9.78 -3.89 9.88
N LEU A 248 8.47 -3.73 9.67
CA LEU A 248 7.41 -4.20 10.54
C LEU A 248 6.69 -5.41 9.93
N PRO A 249 6.43 -6.48 10.69
CA PRO A 249 5.53 -7.55 10.26
C PRO A 249 4.10 -7.04 10.05
N LEU A 250 3.37 -7.58 9.07
CA LEU A 250 1.96 -7.25 8.86
C LEU A 250 1.13 -7.58 10.10
N SER A 251 1.40 -8.73 10.74
CA SER A 251 0.73 -9.19 11.94
C SER A 251 0.81 -8.17 13.08
N SER A 252 1.97 -7.53 13.30
CA SER A 252 2.17 -6.49 14.30
C SER A 252 1.32 -5.24 14.01
N VAL A 253 1.28 -4.80 12.76
CA VAL A 253 0.45 -3.63 12.38
C VAL A 253 -1.04 -3.94 12.54
N VAL A 254 -1.47 -5.14 12.17
CA VAL A 254 -2.87 -5.58 12.34
C VAL A 254 -3.25 -5.69 13.82
N ALA A 255 -2.37 -6.28 14.66
CA ALA A 255 -2.58 -6.38 16.09
C ALA A 255 -2.73 -4.99 16.73
N ALA A 256 -1.85 -4.05 16.37
CA ALA A 256 -1.94 -2.67 16.83
C ALA A 256 -3.24 -1.98 16.40
N CYS A 257 -3.74 -2.25 15.19
CA CYS A 257 -5.03 -1.71 14.76
C CYS A 257 -6.19 -2.22 15.63
N LEU A 258 -6.20 -3.51 16.00
CA LEU A 258 -7.22 -4.08 16.88
C LEU A 258 -7.14 -3.49 18.29
N GLU A 259 -5.93 -3.30 18.82
CA GLU A 259 -5.68 -2.68 20.12
C GLU A 259 -6.19 -1.23 20.15
N VAL A 260 -5.84 -0.42 19.14
CA VAL A 260 -6.31 0.97 19.02
C VAL A 260 -7.83 1.05 18.90
N LEU A 261 -8.46 0.12 18.17
CA LEU A 261 -9.91 0.06 18.06
C LEU A 261 -10.59 -0.40 19.36
N GLY A 262 -9.87 -1.10 20.24
CA GLY A 262 -10.42 -1.72 21.44
C GLY A 262 -11.43 -2.84 21.13
N THR A 263 -11.25 -3.56 20.01
CA THR A 263 -12.20 -4.58 19.54
C THR A 263 -11.50 -5.81 18.99
N ASP A 264 -12.15 -6.98 19.10
CA ASP A 264 -11.61 -8.25 18.63
C ASP A 264 -11.70 -8.46 17.10
N THR A 265 -12.32 -7.54 16.36
CA THR A 265 -12.52 -7.66 14.91
C THR A 265 -12.35 -6.33 14.23
N ALA A 266 -11.70 -6.30 13.07
CA ALA A 266 -11.52 -5.08 12.30
C ALA A 266 -11.58 -5.33 10.79
N GLY A 267 -12.05 -4.34 10.06
CA GLY A 267 -11.87 -4.23 8.62
C GLY A 267 -10.85 -3.12 8.36
N LEU A 268 -9.92 -3.37 7.44
CA LEU A 268 -8.75 -2.55 7.23
C LEU A 268 -8.57 -2.26 5.74
N VAL A 269 -8.27 -1.01 5.42
CA VAL A 269 -7.66 -0.60 4.16
C VAL A 269 -6.35 0.06 4.49
N MET A 270 -5.26 -0.36 3.85
CA MET A 270 -3.92 0.13 4.16
C MET A 270 -3.21 0.54 2.87
N VAL A 271 -2.53 1.67 2.91
CA VAL A 271 -1.54 2.06 1.89
C VAL A 271 -0.19 2.11 2.56
N ALA A 272 0.75 1.29 2.09
CA ALA A 272 2.03 1.08 2.74
C ALA A 272 3.20 0.98 1.75
N GLU A 273 4.37 1.42 2.21
CA GLU A 273 5.64 1.08 1.57
C GLU A 273 6.04 -0.34 1.98
N THR A 274 6.34 -1.19 1.00
CA THR A 274 6.61 -2.61 1.25
C THR A 274 8.11 -2.87 1.41
N ALA A 275 8.48 -3.58 2.47
CA ALA A 275 9.76 -4.27 2.51
C ALA A 275 9.68 -5.51 1.61
N CYS A 276 8.58 -6.27 1.73
CA CYS A 276 8.22 -7.35 0.81
C CYS A 276 6.76 -7.79 1.02
N LEU A 277 6.21 -8.48 0.03
CA LEU A 277 4.93 -9.17 0.10
C LEU A 277 5.15 -10.68 -0.03
N VAL A 278 4.40 -11.43 0.76
CA VAL A 278 4.32 -12.90 0.72
C VAL A 278 2.88 -13.27 0.47
N GLY A 279 2.64 -14.07 -0.56
CA GLY A 279 1.28 -14.31 -1.04
C GLY A 279 1.14 -15.47 -2.01
N ALA A 280 -0.10 -15.68 -2.41
CA ALA A 280 -0.51 -16.63 -3.43
C ALA A 280 -1.50 -15.98 -4.40
N SER A 281 -1.66 -16.61 -5.56
CA SER A 281 -2.72 -16.27 -6.50
C SER A 281 -3.19 -17.49 -7.28
N LEU A 282 -4.46 -17.47 -7.68
CA LEU A 282 -5.02 -18.48 -8.58
C LEU A 282 -4.43 -18.35 -9.99
N ARG A 283 -3.85 -19.43 -10.52
CA ARG A 283 -3.27 -19.49 -11.87
C ARG A 283 -4.30 -19.82 -12.94
N ARG A 284 -5.24 -20.70 -12.60
CA ARG A 284 -6.30 -21.16 -13.49
C ARG A 284 -7.56 -21.47 -12.68
N MET A 285 -8.73 -21.26 -13.28
CA MET A 285 -10.00 -21.59 -12.62
C MET A 285 -10.21 -23.12 -12.49
N PRO A 286 -10.58 -23.63 -11.31
CA PRO A 286 -11.06 -25.00 -11.16
C PRO A 286 -12.44 -25.15 -11.80
N GLY A 287 -12.63 -26.05 -12.76
CA GLY A 287 -13.92 -26.20 -13.43
C GLY A 287 -13.97 -27.26 -14.54
N PRO A 288 -15.15 -27.53 -15.11
CA PRO A 288 -15.40 -28.63 -16.04
C PRO A 288 -14.67 -28.53 -17.39
N SER A 289 -14.10 -27.36 -17.75
CA SER A 289 -13.28 -27.18 -18.95
C SER A 289 -11.78 -27.39 -18.71
N ALA A 290 -11.34 -27.63 -17.46
CA ALA A 290 -9.95 -27.95 -17.18
C ALA A 290 -9.60 -29.32 -17.77
N SER A 291 -8.51 -29.42 -18.54
CA SER A 291 -8.04 -30.66 -19.19
C SER A 291 -7.63 -31.77 -18.22
N VAL A 292 -7.72 -31.53 -16.91
CA VAL A 292 -7.42 -32.43 -15.81
C VAL A 292 -8.73 -32.64 -15.06
N ALA A 293 -9.19 -33.89 -14.97
CA ALA A 293 -10.41 -34.22 -14.25
C ALA A 293 -10.35 -33.62 -12.83
N PRO A 294 -11.36 -32.84 -12.39
CA PRO A 294 -11.36 -32.25 -11.05
C PRO A 294 -11.55 -33.35 -10.00
N GLY A 295 -10.43 -33.92 -9.55
CA GLY A 295 -10.36 -34.78 -8.38
C GLY A 295 -10.19 -33.96 -7.09
N PRO A 296 -10.36 -34.58 -5.90
CA PRO A 296 -10.37 -33.95 -4.57
C PRO A 296 -9.02 -33.36 -4.09
N GLU A 297 -8.12 -33.01 -5.01
CA GLU A 297 -6.70 -32.79 -4.73
C GLU A 297 -6.18 -31.42 -5.21
N LEU A 298 -7.02 -30.37 -5.23
CA LEU A 298 -6.61 -28.99 -5.58
C LEU A 298 -5.37 -28.53 -4.79
N PHE A 299 -5.27 -28.97 -3.53
CA PHE A 299 -4.19 -28.61 -2.61
C PHE A 299 -3.16 -29.73 -2.41
N ALA A 300 -3.31 -30.87 -3.08
CA ALA A 300 -2.37 -31.98 -2.92
C ALA A 300 -1.08 -31.72 -3.72
N LEU A 301 0.04 -32.25 -3.22
CA LEU A 301 1.31 -32.20 -3.94
C LEU A 301 1.42 -33.38 -4.92
N PRO A 302 1.96 -33.17 -6.13
CA PRO A 302 2.51 -31.90 -6.66
C PRO A 302 1.46 -30.97 -7.32
N GLY A 303 0.22 -31.43 -7.49
CA GLY A 303 -0.82 -30.79 -8.32
C GLY A 303 -1.24 -29.38 -7.91
N VAL A 304 -1.04 -28.98 -6.65
CA VAL A 304 -1.31 -27.62 -6.17
C VAL A 304 -0.61 -26.52 -6.99
N ARG A 305 0.55 -26.84 -7.60
CA ARG A 305 1.32 -25.89 -8.43
C ARG A 305 0.68 -25.60 -9.79
N ASP A 306 -0.23 -26.46 -10.23
CA ASP A 306 -1.00 -26.26 -11.45
C ASP A 306 -2.10 -25.22 -11.26
N TRP A 307 -2.62 -25.11 -10.02
CA TRP A 307 -3.74 -24.26 -9.65
C TRP A 307 -3.32 -22.96 -8.99
N LEU A 308 -2.31 -22.99 -8.13
CA LEU A 308 -1.87 -21.84 -7.34
C LEU A 308 -0.44 -21.46 -7.68
N SER A 309 -0.21 -20.15 -7.72
CA SER A 309 1.12 -19.56 -7.69
C SER A 309 1.38 -19.12 -6.26
N PHE A 310 2.59 -19.37 -5.76
CA PHE A 310 3.07 -18.86 -4.48
C PHE A 310 4.30 -18.01 -4.75
N THR A 311 4.47 -16.94 -3.98
CA THR A 311 5.74 -16.24 -3.91
C THR A 311 6.82 -17.21 -3.42
N ALA A 312 7.72 -17.65 -4.28
CA ALA A 312 8.85 -18.50 -3.90
C ALA A 312 9.93 -17.71 -3.15
N GLU A 313 10.01 -16.41 -3.43
CA GLU A 313 10.87 -15.42 -2.79
C GLU A 313 10.02 -14.21 -2.42
N PRO A 314 10.44 -13.38 -1.45
CA PRO A 314 9.72 -12.16 -1.09
C PRO A 314 9.51 -11.25 -2.32
N ALA A 315 8.24 -10.94 -2.64
CA ALA A 315 7.87 -10.21 -3.85
C ALA A 315 7.68 -8.71 -3.59
N PHE A 316 7.69 -7.91 -4.66
CA PHE A 316 7.35 -6.49 -4.64
C PHE A 316 8.10 -5.68 -3.58
N ALA A 317 9.40 -5.95 -3.38
CA ALA A 317 10.23 -5.22 -2.45
C ALA A 317 10.43 -3.76 -2.90
N GLY A 318 10.30 -2.81 -1.98
CA GLY A 318 10.50 -1.39 -2.27
C GLY A 318 9.42 -0.81 -3.18
N SER A 319 8.20 -1.35 -3.12
CA SER A 319 7.03 -0.88 -3.85
C SER A 319 6.09 -0.11 -2.92
N THR A 320 5.01 0.46 -3.46
CA THR A 320 3.88 0.92 -2.65
C THR A 320 2.72 -0.05 -2.88
N CYS A 321 2.00 -0.44 -1.83
CA CYS A 321 0.85 -1.33 -1.98
C CYS A 321 -0.42 -0.72 -1.39
N VAL A 322 -1.56 -1.11 -1.97
CA VAL A 322 -2.88 -1.03 -1.34
C VAL A 322 -3.21 -2.43 -0.81
N MET A 323 -3.47 -2.55 0.48
CA MET A 323 -3.93 -3.79 1.11
C MET A 323 -5.34 -3.59 1.62
N VAL A 324 -6.18 -4.60 1.44
CA VAL A 324 -7.52 -4.66 2.02
C VAL A 324 -7.63 -5.95 2.79
N GLY A 325 -8.26 -5.94 3.94
CA GLY A 325 -8.51 -7.17 4.65
C GLY A 325 -9.37 -7.05 5.87
N PHE A 326 -9.67 -8.21 6.43
CA PHE A 326 -10.46 -8.38 7.63
C PHE A 326 -9.62 -9.17 8.63
N ALA A 327 -9.62 -8.75 9.89
CA ALA A 327 -8.84 -9.35 10.95
C ALA A 327 -9.70 -9.63 12.17
N ALA A 328 -9.29 -10.63 12.94
CA ALA A 328 -9.87 -10.91 14.24
C ALA A 328 -8.86 -11.51 15.22
N ALA A 329 -9.02 -11.17 16.49
CA ALA A 329 -8.24 -11.71 17.60
C ALA A 329 -9.02 -12.73 18.42
N GLY A 330 -8.30 -13.54 19.20
CA GLY A 330 -8.87 -14.46 20.18
C GLY A 330 -9.87 -15.45 19.58
N SER A 331 -11.00 -15.64 20.26
CA SER A 331 -12.04 -16.58 19.83
C SER A 331 -12.77 -16.14 18.56
N ALA A 332 -12.76 -14.84 18.21
CA ALA A 332 -13.37 -14.34 16.99
C ALA A 332 -12.59 -14.80 15.73
N SER A 333 -11.27 -14.94 15.82
CA SER A 333 -10.40 -15.47 14.77
C SER A 333 -10.87 -16.83 14.23
N ALA A 334 -11.29 -17.73 15.12
CA ALA A 334 -11.76 -19.07 14.75
C ALA A 334 -13.19 -19.10 14.20
N ARG A 335 -14.00 -18.06 14.45
CA ARG A 335 -15.42 -18.02 14.07
C ARG A 335 -15.66 -17.40 12.70
N LEU A 336 -14.85 -16.43 12.30
CA LEU A 336 -15.06 -15.72 11.04
C LEU A 336 -14.56 -16.57 9.86
N ARG A 337 -15.47 -16.82 8.91
CA ARG A 337 -15.17 -17.57 7.70
C ARG A 337 -14.03 -16.90 6.94
N LEU A 338 -13.21 -17.71 6.26
CA LEU A 338 -12.11 -17.29 5.37
C LEU A 338 -10.89 -16.65 6.04
N LEU A 339 -10.91 -16.36 7.34
CA LEU A 339 -9.70 -15.91 8.05
C LEU A 339 -8.70 -17.06 8.19
N LYS A 340 -7.42 -16.72 8.07
CA LYS A 340 -6.29 -17.63 8.28
C LYS A 340 -5.38 -17.08 9.38
N PRO A 341 -4.69 -17.94 10.15
CA PRO A 341 -3.73 -17.50 11.15
C PRO A 341 -2.70 -16.51 10.58
N LEU A 342 -2.61 -15.32 11.18
CA LEU A 342 -1.56 -14.34 10.90
C LEU A 342 -0.32 -14.54 11.77
N ILE A 343 -0.46 -15.27 12.87
CA ILE A 343 0.64 -15.67 13.76
C ILE A 343 0.53 -17.16 14.08
N ARG A 344 1.66 -17.81 14.40
CA ARG A 344 1.74 -19.26 14.64
C ARG A 344 0.79 -19.75 15.75
N SER A 345 0.51 -18.91 16.75
CA SER A 345 -0.40 -19.27 17.86
C SER A 345 -1.87 -19.36 17.43
N GLY A 346 -2.24 -18.83 16.25
CA GLY A 346 -3.63 -18.74 15.79
C GLY A 346 -4.48 -17.69 16.51
N GLN A 347 -3.93 -16.99 17.50
CA GLN A 347 -4.65 -15.97 18.29
C GLN A 347 -4.97 -14.71 17.48
N LEU A 348 -4.29 -14.49 16.36
CA LEU A 348 -4.60 -13.46 15.39
C LEU A 348 -4.86 -14.12 14.04
N GLY A 349 -6.02 -13.85 13.47
CA GLY A 349 -6.43 -14.32 12.15
C GLY A 349 -6.73 -13.15 11.22
N GLY A 350 -6.57 -13.39 9.92
CA GLY A 350 -6.85 -12.39 8.91
C GLY A 350 -7.03 -12.97 7.52
N HIS A 351 -7.65 -12.19 6.65
CA HIS A 351 -7.76 -12.44 5.22
C HIS A 351 -7.44 -11.14 4.51
N PHE A 352 -6.29 -11.09 3.84
CA PHE A 352 -5.77 -9.86 3.25
C PHE A 352 -5.37 -10.09 1.81
N HIS A 353 -5.75 -9.15 0.95
CA HIS A 353 -5.28 -9.08 -0.41
C HIS A 353 -4.50 -7.78 -0.58
N ALA A 354 -3.46 -7.80 -1.42
CA ALA A 354 -2.62 -6.64 -1.70
C ALA A 354 -2.42 -6.44 -3.19
N ALA A 355 -2.56 -5.20 -3.65
CA ALA A 355 -2.19 -4.74 -4.98
C ALA A 355 -0.90 -3.93 -4.86
N ALA A 356 0.14 -4.33 -5.59
CA ALA A 356 1.42 -3.64 -5.61
C ALA A 356 1.48 -2.63 -6.76
N PHE A 357 2.17 -1.51 -6.52
CA PHE A 357 2.34 -0.39 -7.45
C PHE A 357 3.81 0.03 -7.45
N PRO A 358 4.30 0.67 -8.53
CA PRO A 358 5.56 1.40 -8.50
C PRO A 358 5.67 2.30 -7.26
N TYR A 359 6.89 2.44 -6.75
CA TYR A 359 7.12 3.18 -5.51
C TYR A 359 6.60 4.61 -5.61
N ARG A 360 5.69 4.95 -4.71
CA ARG A 360 5.21 6.31 -4.50
C ARG A 360 5.29 6.64 -3.01
N PRO A 361 5.98 7.73 -2.64
CA PRO A 361 6.05 8.13 -1.25
C PRO A 361 4.68 8.52 -0.70
N LEU A 362 4.49 8.29 0.59
CA LEU A 362 3.21 8.52 1.27
C LEU A 362 3.21 9.87 1.98
N ARG A 363 2.09 10.58 1.91
CA ARG A 363 1.86 11.80 2.69
C ARG A 363 1.96 11.51 4.20
N THR A 364 2.50 12.46 4.95
CA THR A 364 2.51 12.44 6.44
C THR A 364 1.21 13.01 7.01
N GLY A 365 0.98 12.74 8.31
CA GLY A 365 -0.17 13.27 9.04
C GLY A 365 -1.51 12.66 8.64
N LYS A 366 -2.59 13.43 8.86
CA LYS A 366 -3.97 13.03 8.54
C LYS A 366 -4.20 13.08 7.03
N VAL A 367 -4.50 11.93 6.44
CA VAL A 367 -4.73 11.76 5.00
C VAL A 367 -6.12 11.17 4.73
N ASP A 368 -6.71 11.54 3.60
CA ASP A 368 -7.99 11.00 3.14
C ASP A 368 -7.80 9.65 2.41
N LEU A 369 -8.74 8.72 2.59
CA LEU A 369 -8.66 7.39 1.99
C LEU A 369 -8.74 7.45 0.46
N VAL A 370 -9.78 8.10 -0.07
CA VAL A 370 -10.04 8.18 -1.51
C VAL A 370 -8.92 8.95 -2.21
N GLY A 371 -8.53 10.09 -1.63
CA GLY A 371 -7.42 10.91 -2.11
C GLY A 371 -6.03 10.27 -1.97
N THR A 372 -5.91 9.14 -1.27
CA THR A 372 -4.66 8.35 -1.20
C THR A 372 -4.69 7.14 -2.14
N VAL A 373 -5.82 6.44 -2.24
CA VAL A 373 -5.94 5.20 -3.01
C VAL A 373 -6.11 5.45 -4.51
N LEU A 374 -7.08 6.28 -4.93
CA LEU A 374 -7.39 6.46 -6.36
C LEU A 374 -6.18 6.96 -7.18
N PRO A 375 -5.37 7.92 -6.69
CA PRO A 375 -4.21 8.39 -7.44
C PRO A 375 -3.14 7.33 -7.71
N LEU A 376 -3.11 6.20 -6.97
CA LEU A 376 -2.21 5.09 -7.27
C LEU A 376 -2.65 4.32 -8.52
N PHE A 377 -3.95 4.16 -8.73
CA PHE A 377 -4.50 3.50 -9.89
C PHE A 377 -4.51 4.38 -11.14
N GLU A 378 -4.68 5.70 -10.99
CA GLU A 378 -4.71 6.64 -12.12
C GLU A 378 -3.31 6.90 -12.70
N ALA A 379 -2.29 6.95 -11.84
CA ALA A 379 -0.95 7.37 -12.24
C ALA A 379 -0.06 6.22 -12.71
N GLU A 380 -0.33 5.00 -12.24
CA GLU A 380 0.58 3.87 -12.39
C GLU A 380 -0.16 2.60 -12.83
N HIS A 381 0.59 1.64 -13.37
CA HIS A 381 0.06 0.31 -13.59
C HIS A 381 0.19 -0.53 -12.32
N VAL A 382 -0.77 -1.41 -12.08
CA VAL A 382 -0.69 -2.39 -10.99
C VAL A 382 0.37 -3.44 -11.37
N LEU A 383 1.34 -3.67 -10.48
CA LEU A 383 2.43 -4.64 -10.66
C LEU A 383 1.96 -6.08 -10.45
N GLY A 384 0.97 -6.28 -9.60
CA GLY A 384 0.40 -7.59 -9.28
C GLY A 384 -0.60 -7.51 -8.13
N VAL A 385 -1.47 -8.51 -8.03
CA VAL A 385 -2.36 -8.71 -6.87
C VAL A 385 -2.07 -10.07 -6.24
N LEU A 386 -1.95 -10.10 -4.91
CA LEU A 386 -1.71 -11.29 -4.13
C LEU A 386 -2.78 -11.43 -3.04
N HIS A 387 -3.26 -12.66 -2.82
CA HIS A 387 -3.81 -13.07 -1.54
C HIS A 387 -2.63 -13.28 -0.58
N LEU A 388 -2.53 -12.46 0.46
CA LEU A 388 -1.44 -12.54 1.42
C LEU A 388 -1.55 -13.81 2.27
N VAL A 389 -0.47 -14.57 2.29
CA VAL A 389 -0.34 -15.79 3.10
C VAL A 389 0.97 -15.77 3.85
N ASN A 390 1.04 -16.54 4.93
CA ASN A 390 2.26 -16.68 5.70
C ASN A 390 2.92 -18.03 5.42
N ASP A 391 4.23 -18.03 5.28
CA ASP A 391 5.05 -19.21 5.08
C ASP A 391 5.96 -19.45 6.28
N TRP A 392 5.50 -20.32 7.20
CA TRP A 392 6.18 -20.62 8.45
C TRP A 392 7.02 -21.90 8.42
N ARG A 393 7.34 -22.44 7.25
CA ARG A 393 8.19 -23.63 7.14
C ARG A 393 9.53 -23.37 7.85
N GLU A 394 9.95 -24.26 8.73
CA GLU A 394 11.03 -24.00 9.70
C GLU A 394 12.41 -23.75 9.09
N ALA A 395 12.71 -24.34 7.92
CA ALA A 395 14.02 -24.21 7.28
C ALA A 395 14.05 -23.21 6.11
N ASN A 396 12.96 -23.12 5.34
CA ASN A 396 12.92 -22.40 4.06
C ASN A 396 11.69 -21.48 3.93
N GLY A 397 10.97 -21.23 5.02
CA GLY A 397 9.79 -20.39 5.00
C GLY A 397 10.17 -18.92 4.81
N ILE A 398 9.54 -18.23 3.87
CA ILE A 398 9.81 -16.81 3.62
C ILE A 398 9.11 -15.87 4.62
N GLY A 399 8.30 -16.42 5.54
CA GLY A 399 7.65 -15.68 6.62
C GLY A 399 6.36 -15.00 6.17
N GLU A 400 6.12 -13.81 6.71
CA GLU A 400 4.95 -12.98 6.40
C GLU A 400 5.32 -11.74 5.59
N SER A 401 4.32 -11.04 5.06
CA SER A 401 4.49 -9.72 4.43
C SER A 401 5.04 -8.70 5.42
N ARG A 402 5.93 -7.81 4.96
CA ARG A 402 6.65 -6.85 5.81
C ARG A 402 6.59 -5.45 5.23
N LEU A 403 6.39 -4.47 6.10
CA LEU A 403 6.09 -3.07 5.76
C LEU A 403 7.15 -2.13 6.33
N LEU A 404 7.31 -0.96 5.72
CA LEU A 404 8.24 0.06 6.22
C LEU A 404 7.49 1.16 6.96
N ARG A 405 6.48 1.72 6.32
CA ARG A 405 5.60 2.76 6.87
C ARG A 405 4.29 2.77 6.09
N GLY A 406 3.23 3.34 6.66
CA GLY A 406 1.94 3.39 5.96
C GLY A 406 0.85 4.18 6.67
N ALA A 407 -0.31 4.24 6.00
CA ALA A 407 -1.59 4.65 6.56
C ALA A 407 -2.52 3.43 6.55
N CYS A 408 -3.18 3.19 7.66
CA CYS A 408 -4.21 2.17 7.79
C CYS A 408 -5.51 2.82 8.28
N TRP A 409 -6.55 2.73 7.47
CA TRP A 409 -7.91 3.07 7.86
C TRP A 409 -8.57 1.81 8.43
N CYS A 410 -9.06 1.87 9.66
CA CYS A 410 -9.63 0.71 10.34
C CYS A 410 -10.93 1.05 11.09
N ALA A 411 -11.84 0.09 11.13
CA ALA A 411 -13.10 0.16 11.87
C ALA A 411 -13.50 -1.23 12.39
N PRO A 412 -14.30 -1.30 13.47
CA PRO A 412 -14.84 -2.56 13.95
C PRO A 412 -15.84 -3.16 12.97
N LEU A 413 -15.98 -4.49 13.01
CA LEU A 413 -16.95 -5.21 12.20
C LEU A 413 -18.31 -5.27 12.89
N SER A 414 -19.36 -5.15 12.09
CA SER A 414 -20.75 -5.43 12.42
C SER A 414 -21.27 -6.46 11.42
N PHE A 415 -22.13 -7.38 11.85
CA PHE A 415 -22.58 -8.52 11.04
C PHE A 415 -24.11 -8.56 10.96
#